data_AF-A0A6A6K079-F1
#
_entry.id   AF-A0A6A6K079-F1
#
_cell.length_a   1.000
_cell.length_b   1.000
_cell.length_c   1.000
_cell.angle_alpha   90.00
_cell.angle_beta   90.00
_cell.angle_gamma   90.00
#
_symmetry.space_group_name_H-M   'P 1'
#
loop_
_entity.id
_entity.type
_entity.pdbx_description
1 polymer ?
#
loop_
_entity_poly.entity_id
_entity_poly.type
_entity_poly.pdbx_seq_one_letter_code
_entity_poly.pdbx_strand_id
1 'polypeptide(L)'
;MGKRTGCSKGKGGSMHMFNTAKNFFGGHGIVGAQVPIGTGIAFAEQYKKSKGVVFTCLGDGAMNQGQVYESFNMASLWKLPVVYVVENNEYAMGTSVPRSSSVVELCKRGEGCGVPGRQVDGMDVFAVVGAADDAAKLCRNGNGPILLEMKTYRFRGHSMSDPAKYRTRQEVDEVRETVNEAVEFAQNSPEPDVDELYTDVYK
;
A
#
# COMPACT_ATOMS: atom_id res chain seq x y z
N MET A 1 -0.34 2.53 -19.10
CA MET A 1 -0.58 2.61 -20.56
C MET A 1 -1.95 2.09 -20.98
N GLY A 2 -2.80 1.56 -20.09
CA GLY A 2 -4.20 1.24 -20.45
C GLY A 2 -4.39 0.08 -21.43
N LYS A 3 -3.32 -0.67 -21.74
CA LYS A 3 -3.33 -1.70 -22.79
C LYS A 3 -4.08 -2.95 -22.38
N ARG A 4 -4.51 -3.71 -23.39
CA ARG A 4 -5.20 -5.00 -23.24
C ARG A 4 -4.37 -6.02 -22.44
N THR A 5 -3.05 -6.00 -22.64
CA THR A 5 -2.08 -6.87 -21.96
C THR A 5 -1.77 -6.43 -20.53
N GLY A 6 -2.29 -5.27 -20.10
CA GLY A 6 -2.15 -4.79 -18.73
C GLY A 6 -2.89 -5.67 -17.73
N CYS A 7 -2.40 -5.69 -16.49
CA CYS A 7 -3.00 -6.46 -15.39
C CYS A 7 -4.48 -6.16 -15.12
N SER A 8 -4.93 -4.95 -15.45
CA SER A 8 -6.32 -4.51 -15.32
C SER A 8 -7.04 -4.44 -16.68
N LYS A 9 -6.45 -4.98 -17.75
CA LYS A 9 -6.96 -4.97 -19.14
C LYS A 9 -7.42 -3.58 -19.63
N GLY A 10 -6.76 -2.52 -19.15
CA GLY A 10 -7.12 -1.13 -19.47
C GLY A 10 -8.25 -0.51 -18.63
N LYS A 11 -8.88 -1.26 -17.72
CA LYS A 11 -10.00 -0.78 -16.89
C LYS A 11 -9.56 0.07 -15.69
N GLY A 12 -8.29 -0.05 -15.29
CA GLY A 12 -7.72 0.70 -14.17
C GLY A 12 -6.96 1.96 -14.62
N GLY A 13 -7.02 3.01 -13.81
CA GLY A 13 -6.11 4.16 -13.89
C GLY A 13 -4.62 3.78 -13.79
N SER A 14 -3.74 4.73 -14.10
CA SER A 14 -2.30 4.49 -14.36
C SER A 14 -1.48 3.87 -13.22
N MET A 15 -2.02 3.76 -12.01
CA MET A 15 -1.38 3.17 -10.83
C MET A 15 -2.14 1.95 -10.26
N HIS A 16 -3.20 1.51 -10.93
CA HIS A 16 -4.08 0.45 -10.43
C HIS A 16 -3.67 -0.91 -10.99
N MET A 17 -2.70 -1.55 -10.33
CA MET A 17 -2.11 -2.82 -10.74
C MET A 17 -2.49 -3.96 -9.81
N PHE A 18 -2.93 -5.10 -10.36
CA PHE A 18 -3.30 -6.29 -9.60
C PHE A 18 -2.61 -7.54 -10.19
N ASN A 19 -2.31 -8.53 -9.37
CA ASN A 19 -1.87 -9.85 -9.84
C ASN A 19 -2.23 -10.92 -8.81
N THR A 20 -3.43 -11.48 -8.96
CA THR A 20 -3.97 -12.50 -8.04
C THR A 20 -3.12 -13.77 -8.03
N ALA A 21 -2.52 -14.16 -9.16
CA ALA A 21 -1.62 -15.32 -9.24
C ALA A 21 -0.32 -15.13 -8.45
N LYS A 22 0.07 -13.88 -8.16
CA LYS A 22 1.21 -13.52 -7.32
C LYS A 22 0.80 -12.99 -5.94
N ASN A 23 -0.47 -13.15 -5.57
CA ASN A 23 -1.04 -12.62 -4.32
C ASN A 23 -0.85 -11.09 -4.16
N PHE A 24 -0.85 -10.36 -5.27
CA PHE A 24 -0.79 -8.90 -5.28
C PHE A 24 -2.19 -8.34 -5.53
N PHE A 25 -2.81 -7.79 -4.49
CA PHE A 25 -4.18 -7.28 -4.53
C PHE A 25 -4.25 -5.74 -4.53
N GLY A 26 -3.11 -5.06 -4.73
CA GLY A 26 -3.01 -3.59 -4.71
C GLY A 26 -3.72 -2.92 -5.90
N GLY A 27 -3.83 -1.59 -5.90
CA GLY A 27 -4.42 -0.84 -7.02
C GLY A 27 -5.81 -0.24 -6.76
N HIS A 28 -6.17 0.00 -5.51
CA HIS A 28 -7.42 0.68 -5.15
C HIS A 28 -7.27 2.20 -5.29
N GLY A 29 -8.21 2.85 -6.01
CA GLY A 29 -8.23 4.31 -6.17
C GLY A 29 -8.80 5.08 -4.99
N ILE A 30 -9.54 4.40 -4.10
CA ILE A 30 -10.12 5.02 -2.91
C ILE A 30 -9.11 4.92 -1.76
N VAL A 31 -8.73 6.07 -1.22
CA VAL A 31 -7.77 6.17 -0.11
C VAL A 31 -8.26 5.36 1.09
N GLY A 32 -7.44 4.42 1.55
CA GLY A 32 -7.70 3.57 2.72
C GLY A 32 -8.61 2.37 2.44
N ALA A 33 -9.21 2.24 1.24
CA ALA A 33 -10.12 1.13 0.93
C ALA A 33 -9.42 -0.24 0.90
N GLN A 34 -8.12 -0.28 0.65
CA GLN A 34 -7.33 -1.49 0.68
C GLN A 34 -7.18 -2.06 2.10
N VAL A 35 -7.39 -1.26 3.14
CA VAL A 35 -7.13 -1.65 4.52
C VAL A 35 -8.10 -2.73 5.00
N PRO A 36 -9.43 -2.53 4.94
CA PRO A 36 -10.39 -3.58 5.29
C PRO A 36 -10.29 -4.80 4.35
N ILE A 37 -9.90 -4.60 3.09
CA ILE A 37 -9.66 -5.71 2.14
C ILE A 37 -8.48 -6.55 2.59
N GLY A 38 -7.35 -5.92 2.94
CA GLY A 38 -6.16 -6.60 3.47
C GLY A 38 -6.46 -7.35 4.77
N THR A 39 -7.24 -6.75 5.67
CA THR A 39 -7.75 -7.40 6.88
C THR A 39 -8.60 -8.63 6.56
N GLY A 40 -9.50 -8.53 5.57
CA GLY A 40 -10.32 -9.67 5.12
C GLY A 40 -9.50 -10.79 4.49
N ILE A 41 -8.45 -10.46 3.71
CA ILE A 41 -7.53 -11.46 3.17
C ILE A 41 -6.77 -12.15 4.31
N ALA A 42 -6.33 -11.40 5.33
CA ALA A 42 -5.65 -11.99 6.49
C ALA A 42 -6.56 -12.92 7.29
N PHE A 43 -7.84 -12.56 7.43
CA PHE A 43 -8.85 -13.45 7.96
C PHE A 43 -8.98 -14.72 7.10
N ALA A 44 -9.00 -14.60 5.78
CA ALA A 44 -9.07 -15.75 4.89
C ALA A 44 -7.84 -16.68 5.01
N GLU A 45 -6.63 -16.11 5.15
CA GLU A 45 -5.41 -16.88 5.39
C GLU A 45 -5.52 -17.69 6.70
N GLN A 46 -5.92 -17.03 7.79
CA GLN A 46 -6.15 -17.69 9.08
C GLN A 46 -7.25 -18.75 9.01
N TYR A 47 -8.38 -18.46 8.37
CA TYR A 47 -9.52 -19.37 8.23
C TYR A 47 -9.14 -20.64 7.45
N LYS A 48 -8.37 -20.48 6.37
CA LYS A 48 -7.83 -21.59 5.56
C LYS A 48 -6.65 -22.30 6.22
N LYS A 49 -6.18 -21.82 7.38
CA LYS A 49 -4.98 -22.30 8.07
C LYS A 49 -3.75 -22.27 7.16
N SER A 50 -3.69 -21.31 6.25
CA SER A 50 -2.46 -21.04 5.51
C SER A 50 -1.45 -20.38 6.47
N LYS A 51 -0.16 -20.45 6.13
CA LYS A 51 0.90 -19.74 6.87
C LYS A 51 1.18 -18.34 6.29
N GLY A 52 0.23 -17.82 5.52
CA GLY A 52 0.32 -16.53 4.84
C GLY A 52 0.25 -15.38 5.84
N VAL A 53 0.95 -14.30 5.51
CA VAL A 53 0.90 -13.02 6.22
C VAL A 53 0.58 -11.95 5.20
N VAL A 54 -0.38 -11.08 5.51
CA VAL A 54 -0.83 -10.05 4.59
C VAL A 54 -0.16 -8.73 4.93
N PHE A 55 0.58 -8.17 3.98
CA PHE A 55 1.12 -6.82 4.07
C PHE A 55 0.12 -5.85 3.43
N THR A 56 -0.37 -4.92 4.23
CA THR A 56 -1.35 -3.91 3.81
C THR A 56 -0.70 -2.54 3.84
N CYS A 57 -0.23 -2.07 2.69
CA CYS A 57 0.45 -0.78 2.57
C CYS A 57 -0.54 0.37 2.43
N LEU A 58 -0.28 1.47 3.11
CA LEU A 58 -1.08 2.70 3.07
C LEU A 58 -0.20 3.94 3.32
N GLY A 59 -0.64 5.10 2.84
CA GLY A 59 0.06 6.37 3.10
C GLY A 59 -0.38 7.02 4.42
N ASP A 60 0.37 8.02 4.86
CA ASP A 60 0.05 8.85 6.04
C ASP A 60 -1.37 9.45 5.98
N GLY A 61 -1.80 9.97 4.83
CA GLY A 61 -3.16 10.49 4.66
C GLY A 61 -4.27 9.45 4.80
N ALA A 62 -3.99 8.19 4.46
CA ALA A 62 -4.98 7.11 4.58
C ALA A 62 -5.28 6.75 6.03
N MET A 63 -4.35 7.01 6.97
CA MET A 63 -4.54 6.78 8.40
C MET A 63 -5.69 7.60 8.99
N ASN A 64 -6.20 8.62 8.31
CA ASN A 64 -7.33 9.43 8.76
C ASN A 64 -8.70 8.88 8.33
N GLN A 65 -8.74 7.74 7.62
CA GLN A 65 -9.99 7.13 7.19
C GLN A 65 -10.58 6.24 8.30
N GLY A 66 -11.90 6.35 8.55
CA GLY A 66 -12.58 5.59 9.61
C GLY A 66 -12.43 4.06 9.47
N GLN A 67 -12.53 3.56 8.23
CA GLN A 67 -12.37 2.13 7.90
C GLN A 67 -11.01 1.54 8.31
N VAL A 68 -9.98 2.38 8.50
CA VAL A 68 -8.66 1.92 8.99
C VAL A 68 -8.75 1.52 10.47
N TYR A 69 -9.45 2.30 11.29
CA TYR A 69 -9.65 1.99 12.71
C TYR A 69 -10.54 0.79 12.92
N GLU A 70 -11.61 0.67 12.11
CA GLU A 70 -12.45 -0.51 12.09
C GLU A 70 -11.61 -1.75 11.79
N SER A 71 -10.73 -1.68 10.79
CA SER A 71 -9.81 -2.75 10.41
C SER A 71 -8.83 -3.13 11.53
N PHE A 72 -8.29 -2.15 12.26
CA PHE A 72 -7.42 -2.40 13.42
C PHE A 72 -8.16 -3.14 14.53
N ASN A 73 -9.37 -2.69 14.87
CA ASN A 73 -10.20 -3.32 15.88
C ASN A 73 -10.49 -4.80 15.53
N MET A 74 -10.92 -5.06 14.29
CA MET A 74 -11.23 -6.41 13.84
C MET A 74 -9.98 -7.31 13.79
N ALA A 75 -8.85 -6.79 13.29
CA ALA A 75 -7.61 -7.54 13.22
C ALA A 75 -7.07 -7.92 14.60
N SER A 76 -7.15 -7.00 15.56
CA SER A 76 -6.75 -7.23 16.94
C SER A 76 -7.64 -8.26 17.63
N LEU A 77 -8.97 -8.08 17.53
CA LEU A 77 -9.97 -8.98 18.11
C LEU A 77 -9.77 -10.44 17.68
N TRP A 78 -9.46 -10.66 16.40
CA TRP A 78 -9.31 -11.99 15.82
C TRP A 78 -7.87 -12.49 15.75
N LYS A 79 -6.91 -11.68 16.21
CA LYS A 79 -5.46 -11.94 16.14
C LYS A 79 -4.98 -12.29 14.73
N LEU A 80 -5.42 -11.50 13.75
CA LEU A 80 -5.16 -11.77 12.34
C LEU A 80 -3.67 -11.62 11.95
N PRO A 81 -3.18 -12.42 10.98
CA PRO A 81 -1.82 -12.33 10.48
C PRO A 81 -1.67 -11.19 9.45
N VAL A 82 -1.84 -9.95 9.90
CA VAL A 82 -1.74 -8.75 9.06
C VAL A 82 -0.70 -7.76 9.57
N VAL A 83 0.17 -7.31 8.67
CA VAL A 83 1.12 -6.21 8.89
C VAL A 83 0.59 -5.00 8.16
N TYR A 84 0.25 -3.95 8.90
CA TYR A 84 -0.12 -2.66 8.31
C TYR A 84 1.14 -1.82 8.13
N VAL A 85 1.43 -1.39 6.91
CA VAL A 85 2.67 -0.65 6.59
C VAL A 85 2.33 0.76 6.15
N VAL A 86 2.52 1.72 7.05
CA VAL A 86 2.30 3.15 6.79
C VAL A 86 3.54 3.74 6.16
N GLU A 87 3.49 4.04 4.87
CA GLU A 87 4.50 4.82 4.16
C GLU A 87 4.29 6.30 4.49
N ASN A 88 4.92 6.75 5.58
CA ASN A 88 4.82 8.13 6.05
C ASN A 88 5.82 9.01 5.31
N ASN A 89 5.34 9.68 4.26
CA ASN A 89 6.13 10.64 3.48
C ASN A 89 5.89 12.11 3.90
N GLU A 90 5.32 12.30 5.09
CA GLU A 90 4.97 13.58 5.73
C GLU A 90 3.76 14.33 5.14
N TYR A 91 3.26 13.95 3.95
CA TYR A 91 2.23 14.72 3.24
C TYR A 91 1.16 13.91 2.48
N ALA A 92 -0.09 14.13 2.87
CA ALA A 92 -1.27 13.77 2.08
C ALA A 92 -1.56 14.85 1.03
N MET A 93 -1.08 14.64 -0.20
CA MET A 93 -1.03 15.68 -1.24
C MET A 93 -0.26 16.92 -0.74
N GLY A 94 -0.94 17.97 -0.27
CA GLY A 94 -0.35 19.18 0.29
C GLY A 94 -0.59 19.38 1.79
N THR A 95 -1.28 18.46 2.45
CA THR A 95 -1.59 18.53 3.88
C THR A 95 -0.57 17.72 4.66
N SER A 96 0.16 18.36 5.58
CA SER A 96 1.16 17.67 6.40
C SER A 96 0.52 16.84 7.53
N VAL A 97 1.26 15.86 8.05
CA VAL A 97 0.81 15.02 9.18
C VAL A 97 0.38 15.87 10.41
N PRO A 98 1.16 16.87 10.88
CA PRO A 98 0.75 17.68 12.04
C PRO A 98 -0.50 18.54 11.80
N ARG A 99 -0.89 18.78 10.54
CA ARG A 99 -2.10 19.53 10.18
C ARG A 99 -3.34 18.66 10.09
N SER A 100 -3.19 17.34 10.09
CA SER A 100 -4.27 16.39 9.83
C SER A 100 -4.40 15.29 10.88
N SER A 101 -3.44 15.15 11.80
CA SER A 101 -3.46 14.14 12.86
C SER A 101 -3.09 14.75 14.21
N SER A 102 -3.85 14.41 15.26
CA SER A 102 -3.52 14.77 16.64
C SER A 102 -2.37 13.95 17.22
N VAL A 103 -2.17 12.73 16.71
CA VAL A 103 -1.04 11.86 17.03
C VAL A 103 -0.15 11.79 15.80
N VAL A 104 1.01 12.43 15.86
CA VAL A 104 1.92 12.58 14.71
C VAL A 104 2.85 11.37 14.50
N GLU A 105 3.05 10.58 15.56
CA GLU A 105 3.75 9.30 15.49
C GLU A 105 2.75 8.24 15.05
N LEU A 106 2.68 7.98 13.73
CA LEU A 106 1.59 7.19 13.16
C LEU A 106 1.62 5.73 13.65
N CYS A 107 2.79 5.21 14.04
CA CYS A 107 2.91 3.88 14.66
C CYS A 107 2.09 3.73 15.95
N LYS A 108 1.80 4.81 16.69
CA LYS A 108 1.00 4.76 17.92
C LYS A 108 -0.50 4.70 17.65
N ARG A 109 -0.94 4.98 16.42
CA ARG A 109 -2.38 5.11 16.12
C ARG A 109 -3.15 3.78 16.13
N GLY A 110 -2.46 2.64 16.23
CA GLY A 110 -3.07 1.33 16.46
C GLY A 110 -3.32 1.00 17.93
N GLU A 111 -2.68 1.71 18.87
CA GLU A 111 -2.64 1.34 20.30
C GLU A 111 -4.03 1.28 20.94
N GLY A 112 -4.91 2.23 20.60
CA GLY A 112 -6.29 2.27 21.10
C GLY A 112 -7.15 1.06 20.71
N CYS A 113 -6.73 0.30 19.70
CA CYS A 113 -7.36 -0.95 19.26
C CYS A 113 -6.52 -2.19 19.65
N GLY A 114 -5.45 -2.02 20.43
CA GLY A 114 -4.55 -3.11 20.79
C GLY A 114 -3.64 -3.59 19.65
N VAL A 115 -3.46 -2.79 18.59
CA VAL A 115 -2.49 -3.09 17.52
C VAL A 115 -1.16 -2.41 17.87
N PRO A 116 -0.12 -3.16 18.27
CA PRO A 116 1.18 -2.58 18.57
C PRO A 116 1.80 -1.98 17.30
N GLY A 117 2.63 -0.97 17.46
CA GLY A 117 3.33 -0.36 16.34
C GLY A 117 4.81 -0.07 16.59
N ARG A 118 5.58 -0.03 15.50
CA ARG A 118 7.00 0.35 15.50
C ARG A 118 7.26 1.36 14.40
N GLN A 119 8.05 2.39 14.71
CA GLN A 119 8.61 3.28 13.71
C GLN A 119 9.90 2.68 13.14
N VAL A 120 10.08 2.80 11.83
CA VAL A 120 11.21 2.26 11.08
C VAL A 120 11.74 3.36 10.16
N ASP A 121 13.06 3.46 10.04
CA ASP A 121 13.66 4.28 8.99
C ASP A 121 13.35 3.64 7.63
N GLY A 122 12.42 4.24 6.89
CA GLY A 122 11.98 3.79 5.57
C GLY A 122 12.97 4.11 4.45
N MET A 123 14.05 4.85 4.76
CA MET A 123 15.13 5.16 3.83
C MET A 123 16.32 4.19 3.97
N ASP A 124 16.36 3.37 5.02
CA ASP A 124 17.33 2.29 5.20
C ASP A 124 16.71 0.94 4.82
N VAL A 125 17.17 0.38 3.70
CA VAL A 125 16.68 -0.91 3.19
C VAL A 125 16.90 -2.06 4.17
N PHE A 126 17.97 -2.06 4.97
CA PHE A 126 18.23 -3.12 5.94
C PHE A 126 17.30 -3.00 7.14
N ALA A 127 17.01 -1.78 7.58
CA ALA A 127 16.01 -1.52 8.61
C ALA A 127 14.61 -1.97 8.14
N VAL A 128 14.23 -1.67 6.90
CA VAL A 128 12.94 -2.09 6.31
C VAL A 128 12.85 -3.62 6.22
N VAL A 129 13.88 -4.30 5.71
CA VAL A 129 13.91 -5.76 5.58
C VAL A 129 13.83 -6.44 6.94
N GLY A 130 14.67 -6.02 7.89
CA GLY A 130 14.63 -6.56 9.25
C GLY A 130 13.26 -6.34 9.89
N ALA A 131 12.68 -5.15 9.70
CA ALA A 131 11.39 -4.84 10.29
C ALA A 131 10.22 -5.65 9.72
N ALA A 132 10.22 -5.87 8.40
CA ALA A 132 9.23 -6.68 7.72
C ALA A 132 9.34 -8.16 8.11
N ASP A 133 10.56 -8.68 8.25
CA ASP A 133 10.79 -10.08 8.67
C ASP A 133 10.33 -10.33 10.12
N ASP A 134 10.67 -9.44 11.05
CA ASP A 134 10.19 -9.50 12.44
C ASP A 134 8.66 -9.48 12.51
N ALA A 135 8.03 -8.54 11.79
CA ALA A 135 6.58 -8.40 11.74
C ALA A 135 5.91 -9.65 11.14
N ALA A 136 6.47 -10.19 10.05
CA ALA A 136 5.99 -11.42 9.44
C ALA A 136 6.08 -12.61 10.40
N LYS A 137 7.20 -12.76 11.12
CA LYS A 137 7.37 -13.82 12.14
C LYS A 137 6.36 -13.65 13.27
N LEU A 138 6.17 -12.44 13.77
CA LEU A 138 5.20 -12.13 14.83
C LEU A 138 3.79 -12.56 14.41
N CYS A 139 3.33 -12.11 13.24
CA CYS A 139 2.01 -12.45 12.70
C CYS A 139 1.87 -13.96 12.46
N ARG A 140 2.87 -14.60 11.85
CA ARG A 140 2.84 -16.04 11.54
C ARG A 140 2.83 -16.92 12.79
N ASN A 141 3.39 -16.43 13.90
CA ASN A 141 3.35 -17.11 15.20
C ASN A 141 2.03 -16.90 15.96
N GLY A 142 1.05 -16.21 15.38
CA GLY A 142 -0.27 -16.01 15.98
C GLY A 142 -0.33 -14.92 17.05
N ASN A 143 0.66 -14.03 17.09
CA ASN A 143 0.68 -12.90 18.04
C ASN A 143 -0.23 -11.73 17.61
N GLY A 144 -0.92 -11.88 16.48
CA GLY A 144 -1.86 -10.89 15.97
C GLY A 144 -1.22 -9.85 15.03
N PRO A 145 -1.92 -8.73 14.80
CA PRO A 145 -1.50 -7.71 13.85
C PRO A 145 -0.39 -6.82 14.40
N ILE A 146 0.32 -6.13 13.51
CA ILE A 146 1.30 -5.10 13.87
C ILE A 146 1.28 -3.95 12.85
N LEU A 147 1.53 -2.74 13.33
CA LEU A 147 1.67 -1.52 12.54
C LEU A 147 3.16 -1.15 12.38
N LEU A 148 3.62 -0.96 11.16
CA LEU A 148 4.95 -0.44 10.87
C LEU A 148 4.80 0.95 10.24
N GLU A 149 5.35 1.97 10.87
CA GLU A 149 5.47 3.31 10.28
C GLU A 149 6.84 3.44 9.62
N MET A 150 6.86 3.43 8.29
CA MET A 150 8.05 3.66 7.49
C MET A 150 8.22 5.17 7.30
N LYS A 151 9.14 5.78 8.04
CA LYS A 151 9.50 7.19 7.87
C LYS A 151 10.29 7.34 6.58
N THR A 152 9.73 8.05 5.62
CA THR A 152 10.33 8.24 4.30
C THR A 152 10.02 9.65 3.79
N TYR A 153 10.38 9.94 2.55
CA TYR A 153 10.12 11.23 1.94
C TYR A 153 9.68 11.09 0.48
N ARG A 154 8.68 11.86 0.07
CA ARG A 154 8.21 11.86 -1.32
C ARG A 154 9.08 12.81 -2.15
N PHE A 155 10.07 12.32 -2.88
CA PHE A 155 10.99 13.19 -3.65
C PHE A 155 10.34 13.98 -4.80
N ARG A 156 9.20 13.51 -5.33
CA ARG A 156 8.47 14.15 -6.45
C ARG A 156 7.12 14.73 -6.04
N GLY A 157 6.48 15.51 -6.92
CA GLY A 157 5.10 15.97 -6.76
C GLY A 157 4.14 14.83 -6.40
N HIS A 158 3.01 15.14 -5.76
CA HIS A 158 2.00 14.14 -5.39
C HIS A 158 1.51 13.30 -6.57
N SER A 159 1.44 13.92 -7.76
CA SER A 159 1.10 13.27 -9.03
C SER A 159 1.83 13.97 -10.18
N MET A 160 1.72 13.41 -11.38
CA MET A 160 2.28 14.01 -12.62
C MET A 160 1.78 15.45 -12.86
N SER A 161 0.60 15.80 -12.34
CA SER A 161 -0.02 17.12 -12.46
C SER A 161 0.24 18.04 -11.26
N ASP A 162 0.90 17.56 -10.19
CA ASP A 162 1.23 18.40 -9.03
C ASP A 162 2.55 19.17 -9.30
N PRO A 163 2.50 20.51 -9.40
CA PRO A 163 3.69 21.32 -9.69
C PRO A 163 4.74 21.34 -8.56
N ALA A 164 4.50 20.65 -7.44
CA ALA A 164 5.47 20.44 -6.36
C ALA A 164 6.07 21.76 -5.83
N LYS A 165 5.27 22.84 -5.76
CA LYS A 165 5.67 24.22 -5.38
C LYS A 165 6.18 24.40 -3.94
N TYR A 166 6.52 23.31 -3.27
CA TYR A 166 6.90 23.26 -1.86
C TYR A 166 8.32 22.67 -1.62
N ARG A 167 9.13 22.36 -2.66
CA ARG A 167 10.40 21.60 -2.54
C ARG A 167 11.50 21.96 -3.58
N THR A 168 12.76 21.58 -3.31
CA THR A 168 13.97 21.82 -4.16
C THR A 168 14.36 20.60 -5.02
N ARG A 169 15.29 20.75 -5.99
CA ARG A 169 15.21 20.09 -7.32
C ARG A 169 16.32 19.08 -7.72
N GLN A 170 17.08 18.47 -6.82
CA GLN A 170 18.46 18.02 -7.15
C GLN A 170 18.80 16.51 -7.02
N GLU A 171 17.96 15.55 -7.45
CA GLU A 171 18.13 14.17 -6.91
C GLU A 171 17.75 12.94 -7.77
N VAL A 172 17.80 12.91 -9.11
CA VAL A 172 17.39 11.68 -9.82
C VAL A 172 18.16 11.38 -11.11
N ASP A 173 19.05 10.37 -11.10
CA ASP A 173 19.39 9.55 -12.28
C ASP A 173 20.19 8.28 -11.90
N GLU A 174 19.53 7.10 -11.83
CA GLU A 174 20.25 5.79 -11.79
C GLU A 174 19.42 4.52 -12.16
N VAL A 175 18.20 4.61 -12.72
CA VAL A 175 17.34 3.42 -13.00
C VAL A 175 16.79 3.42 -14.44
N ARG A 176 17.64 3.67 -15.44
CA ARG A 176 17.16 3.97 -16.80
C ARG A 176 17.12 2.80 -17.77
N GLU A 177 17.96 1.77 -17.61
CA GLU A 177 18.10 0.74 -18.66
C GLU A 177 17.10 -0.42 -18.55
N THR A 178 16.87 -0.99 -17.36
CA THR A 178 15.87 -2.08 -17.17
C THR A 178 14.42 -1.62 -17.41
N VAL A 179 14.16 -0.33 -17.23
CA VAL A 179 12.83 0.27 -17.43
C VAL A 179 12.50 0.37 -18.92
N ASN A 180 13.50 0.53 -19.80
CA ASN A 180 13.26 0.80 -21.22
C ASN A 180 12.59 -0.38 -21.94
N GLU A 181 13.02 -1.62 -21.67
CA GLU A 181 12.41 -2.81 -22.28
C GLU A 181 10.93 -2.96 -21.87
N ALA A 182 10.64 -2.75 -20.59
CA ALA A 182 9.26 -2.80 -20.07
C ALA A 182 8.40 -1.66 -20.64
N VAL A 183 8.98 -0.48 -20.83
CA VAL A 183 8.33 0.67 -21.46
C VAL A 183 8.01 0.37 -22.93
N GLU A 184 8.97 -0.16 -23.68
CA GLU A 184 8.81 -0.48 -25.10
C GLU A 184 7.75 -1.56 -25.32
N PHE A 185 7.79 -2.65 -24.55
CA PHE A 185 6.76 -3.69 -24.59
C PHE A 185 5.36 -3.12 -24.38
N ALA A 186 5.20 -2.25 -23.38
CA ALA A 186 3.88 -1.73 -23.04
C ALA A 186 3.45 -0.58 -23.99
N GLN A 187 4.36 0.14 -24.63
CA GLN A 187 4.03 1.10 -25.70
C GLN A 187 3.50 0.39 -26.95
N ASN A 188 4.13 -0.73 -27.32
CA ASN A 188 3.81 -1.49 -28.52
C ASN A 188 2.68 -2.52 -28.32
N SER A 189 2.16 -2.68 -27.10
CA SER A 189 1.02 -3.55 -26.81
C SER A 189 -0.30 -2.99 -27.40
N PRO A 190 -1.23 -3.86 -27.83
CA PRO A 190 -2.51 -3.43 -28.41
C PRO A 190 -3.41 -2.76 -27.36
N GLU A 191 -4.23 -1.83 -27.82
CA GLU A 191 -5.33 -1.27 -27.01
C GLU A 191 -6.40 -2.33 -26.73
N PRO A 192 -7.17 -2.20 -25.63
CA PRO A 192 -8.34 -3.04 -25.39
C PRO A 192 -9.42 -2.82 -26.46
N ASP A 193 -10.21 -3.85 -26.73
CA ASP A 193 -11.44 -3.71 -27.52
C ASP A 193 -12.49 -2.92 -26.71
N VAL A 194 -13.39 -2.20 -27.39
CA VAL A 194 -14.50 -1.49 -26.75
C VAL A 194 -15.41 -2.45 -26.00
N ASP A 195 -15.59 -3.67 -26.52
CA ASP A 195 -16.40 -4.71 -25.89
C ASP A 195 -15.88 -5.11 -24.50
N GLU A 196 -14.59 -4.90 -24.24
CA GLU A 196 -13.97 -5.16 -22.94
C GLU A 196 -14.63 -4.34 -21.81
N LEU A 197 -15.25 -3.19 -22.10
CA LEU A 197 -16.00 -2.36 -21.14
C LEU A 197 -17.19 -3.10 -20.50
N TYR A 198 -17.76 -4.07 -21.21
CA TYR A 198 -18.95 -4.82 -20.76
C TYR A 198 -18.60 -6.17 -20.15
N THR A 199 -17.33 -6.55 -20.16
CA THR A 199 -16.85 -7.80 -19.56
C THR A 199 -16.47 -7.60 -18.10
N ASP A 200 -16.56 -8.67 -17.31
CA ASP A 200 -16.22 -8.68 -15.88
C ASP A 200 -17.09 -7.73 -15.00
N VAL A 201 -18.23 -7.25 -15.52
CA VAL A 201 -19.22 -6.45 -14.74
C VAL A 201 -19.96 -7.34 -13.74
N TYR A 202 -20.32 -8.55 -14.17
CA TYR A 202 -20.91 -9.62 -13.36
C TYR A 202 -20.32 -10.97 -13.81
N LYS A 203 -20.48 -12.01 -12.99
CA LYS A 203 -20.13 -13.40 -13.35
C LYS A 203 -21.27 -14.08 -14.09
#